data_AF-A0A2H3I8A7-F1
#
_entry.id   AF-A0A2H3I8A7-F1
#
_cell.length_a   1.000
_cell.length_b   1.000
_cell.length_c   1.000
_cell.angle_alpha   90.00
_cell.angle_beta   90.00
_cell.angle_gamma   90.00
#
_symmetry.space_group_name_H-M   'P 1'
#
loop_
_entity.id
_entity.type
_entity.pdbx_description
1 polymer ?
#
loop_
_entity_poly.entity_id
_entity_poly.type
_entity_poly.pdbx_seq_one_letter_code
_entity_poly.pdbx_strand_id
1 'polypeptide(L)'
;MEVTEEVHKNENLGTQRGPSDSHVVDSMGKLSLTDNDAVYIGSSHWVTILEEIRSLKDELSDEQSLGSISRESTPFDAGFTHGAPPTRISLLASATSLSREQILSRVPPRKIVDRLVSQFFNTIDMFPVVLNRDIFLAEYANFWKNPSAAPIMWIGLLFSVMSMSAYLQQQNNEALGFTLVDSNNMMETYRNLTIQCLVAGDYIRPSRYTIETLFLHYALEQNVSLDTYIGNWLLVGVIVRIAFRMGLHRDPSHWPNIRPLQAELRRRIWLALYQMDFFTSTQVGLPRIIKDAQCDTRPPLSLLDTDIGLEHDDYPPERPSAEPTPLSHLIHRYSIIRVAAEIYDLNEAATPSPVTTSLLSAKIDKAVASMPTWLRHKPLESSIADNPLTILNRINLDILIQKATYLLHRWSFMKVPPTREEEGTKSNELCIKAALTILDHQRRINEEIKPGGLMFAIRWRVIHALNHEFLQATMMLCFALSRLNHGDDSTTYAMHRRKDIIDALVVSKAIWEEIADRSVEAQRAAKTISTVLDSDTENLSFSATSSSNGLFEHVPEVAGQEFIGGFDIGNDMALDPSFPQMYDDATFGSMLDDFIAEQS
;
A
#
# COMPACT_ATOMS: atom_id res chain seq x y z
N MET A 1 65.55 -15.16 -1.34
CA MET A 1 65.83 -14.02 -0.45
C MET A 1 64.77 -12.97 -0.71
N GLU A 2 63.49 -13.27 -0.52
CA GLU A 2 62.84 -13.54 0.78
C GLU A 2 63.06 -12.39 1.76
N VAL A 3 62.04 -11.53 1.85
CA VAL A 3 61.78 -10.74 3.04
C VAL A 3 60.60 -11.42 3.71
N THR A 4 60.91 -12.11 4.81
CA THR A 4 60.05 -12.94 5.64
C THR A 4 59.22 -12.13 6.62
N GLU A 5 58.11 -12.75 7.01
CA GLU A 5 57.18 -12.41 8.08
C GLU A 5 57.84 -11.97 9.38
N GLU A 6 57.22 -10.99 10.06
CA GLU A 6 57.23 -10.95 11.52
C GLU A 6 55.86 -10.52 12.04
N VAL A 7 55.12 -11.55 12.45
CA VAL A 7 53.87 -11.50 13.22
C VAL A 7 54.19 -10.97 14.61
N HIS A 8 53.62 -9.84 15.02
CA HIS A 8 53.50 -9.46 16.43
C HIS A 8 52.09 -8.94 16.77
N LYS A 9 51.40 -9.80 17.53
CA LYS A 9 50.40 -9.55 18.57
C LYS A 9 50.12 -8.09 18.89
N ASN A 10 48.85 -7.72 18.85
CA ASN A 10 48.30 -6.85 19.88
C ASN A 10 46.93 -7.37 20.32
N GLU A 11 46.93 -7.89 21.53
CA GLU A 11 45.78 -8.35 22.30
C GLU A 11 44.90 -7.17 22.74
N ASN A 12 43.59 -7.43 22.80
CA ASN A 12 42.62 -6.91 23.77
C ASN A 12 42.79 -5.45 24.23
N LEU A 13 42.14 -4.53 23.52
CA LEU A 13 41.53 -3.36 24.14
C LEU A 13 40.02 -3.52 24.08
N GLY A 14 39.47 -4.06 25.16
CA GLY A 14 38.04 -4.07 25.43
C GLY A 14 37.56 -2.62 25.56
N THR A 15 36.94 -2.11 24.51
CA THR A 15 36.17 -0.87 24.59
C THR A 15 34.92 -1.17 25.40
N GLN A 16 34.96 -0.87 26.71
CA GLN A 16 33.75 -0.81 27.52
C GLN A 16 32.82 0.25 26.91
N ARG A 17 31.84 -0.18 26.11
CA ARG A 17 30.69 0.65 25.76
C ARG A 17 29.93 0.95 27.05
N GLY A 18 29.83 2.23 27.40
CA GLY A 18 28.97 2.68 28.49
C GLY A 18 27.49 2.39 28.17
N PRO A 19 26.62 2.26 29.19
CA PRO A 19 25.21 1.93 29.02
C PRO A 19 24.39 3.00 28.29
N SER A 20 24.95 4.18 28.01
CA SER A 20 24.29 5.26 27.25
C SER A 20 24.39 5.10 25.74
N ASP A 21 25.44 4.44 25.23
CA ASP A 21 25.68 4.32 23.77
C ASP A 21 24.93 3.12 23.16
N SER A 22 24.56 2.12 23.96
CA SER A 22 23.81 0.95 23.48
C SER A 22 22.37 1.28 23.09
N HIS A 23 21.73 2.23 23.79
CA HIS A 23 20.33 2.60 23.51
C HIS A 23 20.16 3.45 22.23
N VAL A 24 21.22 4.15 21.79
CA VAL A 24 21.19 4.97 20.57
C VAL A 24 21.39 4.11 19.33
N VAL A 25 22.22 3.06 19.40
CA VAL A 25 22.50 2.17 18.25
C VAL A 25 21.29 1.28 17.90
N ASP A 26 20.51 0.84 18.89
CA ASP A 26 19.25 0.10 18.66
C ASP A 26 18.14 0.96 18.01
N SER A 27 18.37 2.28 17.89
CA SER A 27 17.32 3.21 17.49
C SER A 27 17.23 3.52 16.00
N MET A 28 18.29 3.22 15.24
CA MET A 28 18.46 3.66 13.84
C MET A 28 18.25 2.53 12.82
N GLY A 29 17.51 1.49 13.16
CA GLY A 29 17.34 0.30 12.30
C GLY A 29 18.47 -0.72 12.50
N LYS A 30 18.44 -1.80 11.71
CA LYS A 30 19.29 -2.97 11.87
C LYS A 30 20.16 -3.18 10.65
N LEU A 31 21.47 -3.36 10.87
CA LEU A 31 22.44 -3.72 9.84
C LEU A 31 22.89 -5.16 10.05
N SER A 32 22.61 -6.03 9.08
CA SER A 32 23.13 -7.39 9.00
C SER A 32 24.34 -7.41 8.08
N LEU A 33 25.47 -7.90 8.59
CA LEU A 33 26.71 -8.09 7.83
C LEU A 33 27.00 -9.59 7.78
N THR A 34 27.04 -10.16 6.58
CA THR A 34 27.64 -11.48 6.30
C THR A 34 28.96 -11.27 5.55
N ASP A 35 29.73 -12.33 5.35
CA ASP A 35 31.02 -12.23 4.64
C ASP A 35 30.92 -11.63 3.22
N ASN A 36 29.74 -11.74 2.58
CA ASN A 36 29.51 -11.27 1.22
C ASN A 36 28.40 -10.22 1.07
N ASP A 37 27.51 -10.05 2.07
CA ASP A 37 26.33 -9.20 1.96
C ASP A 37 26.21 -8.21 3.12
N ALA A 38 25.77 -6.99 2.81
CA ALA A 38 25.37 -5.99 3.79
C ALA A 38 23.92 -5.60 3.56
N VAL A 39 23.08 -5.84 4.56
CA VAL A 39 21.62 -5.63 4.47
C VAL A 39 21.20 -4.72 5.59
N TYR A 40 20.59 -3.59 5.25
CA TYR A 40 20.05 -2.65 6.21
C TYR A 40 18.52 -2.65 6.16
N ILE A 41 17.89 -2.74 7.32
CA ILE A 41 16.44 -2.60 7.52
C ILE A 41 16.22 -1.39 8.41
N GLY A 42 15.53 -0.37 7.90
CA GLY A 42 15.26 0.83 8.68
C GLY A 42 14.24 0.60 9.80
N SER A 43 14.29 1.47 10.81
CA SER A 43 13.48 1.37 12.02
C SER A 43 11.96 1.45 11.77
N SER A 44 11.58 2.04 10.64
CA SER A 44 10.19 2.21 10.20
C SER A 44 9.61 0.99 9.48
N HIS A 45 10.45 0.02 9.06
CA HIS A 45 10.01 -1.19 8.38
C HIS A 45 9.19 -2.10 9.31
N TRP A 46 8.18 -2.79 8.78
CA TRP A 46 7.28 -3.63 9.59
C TRP A 46 7.98 -4.81 10.27
N VAL A 47 9.05 -5.35 9.67
CA VAL A 47 9.84 -6.46 10.27
C VAL A 47 10.46 -6.08 11.61
N THR A 48 10.80 -4.81 11.84
CA THR A 48 11.34 -4.39 13.14
C THR A 48 10.30 -4.51 14.26
N ILE A 49 9.01 -4.47 13.93
CA ILE A 49 7.93 -4.71 14.89
C ILE A 49 7.89 -6.20 15.29
N LEU A 50 8.14 -7.10 14.34
CA LEU A 50 8.12 -8.55 14.59
C LEU A 50 9.24 -9.02 15.52
N GLU A 51 10.45 -8.48 15.34
CA GLU A 51 11.60 -8.89 16.14
C GLU A 51 11.45 -8.52 17.64
N GLU A 52 10.61 -7.52 17.94
CA GLU A 52 10.26 -7.12 19.31
C GLU A 52 9.23 -8.06 19.97
N ILE A 53 8.56 -8.93 19.19
CA ILE A 53 7.60 -9.90 19.71
C ILE A 53 8.38 -11.13 20.21
N ARG A 54 8.48 -11.27 21.54
CA ARG A 54 9.28 -12.32 22.20
C ARG A 54 8.95 -13.74 21.75
N SER A 55 7.67 -14.09 21.58
CA SER A 55 7.24 -15.43 21.15
C SER A 55 7.74 -15.80 19.74
N LEU A 56 7.99 -14.79 18.90
CA LEU A 56 8.50 -14.99 17.55
C LEU A 56 10.03 -15.01 17.50
N LYS A 57 10.72 -14.56 18.55
CA LYS A 57 12.18 -14.46 18.55
C LYS A 57 12.84 -15.85 18.49
N ASP A 58 12.25 -16.85 19.13
CA ASP A 58 12.77 -18.22 19.13
C ASP A 58 12.44 -18.96 17.83
N GLU A 59 11.25 -18.76 17.25
CA GLU A 59 10.85 -19.37 15.97
C GLU A 59 11.51 -18.73 14.73
N LEU A 60 11.77 -17.41 14.76
CA LEU A 60 12.42 -16.69 13.66
C LEU A 60 13.95 -16.89 13.65
N SER A 61 14.53 -17.38 14.75
CA SER A 61 15.96 -17.66 14.85
C SER A 61 16.38 -18.87 13.99
N ASP A 62 15.49 -19.83 13.78
CA ASP A 62 15.82 -21.10 13.11
C ASP A 62 15.41 -21.18 11.62
N GLU A 63 14.43 -20.39 11.14
CA GLU A 63 13.96 -20.51 9.75
C GLU A 63 14.40 -19.40 8.76
N GLN A 64 14.70 -18.16 9.18
CA GLN A 64 14.89 -17.08 8.20
C GLN A 64 15.86 -16.01 8.69
N SER A 65 17.16 -16.26 8.47
CA SER A 65 18.15 -15.19 8.51
C SER A 65 17.73 -14.04 7.58
N LEU A 66 18.07 -12.81 7.97
CA LEU A 66 17.85 -11.55 7.25
C LEU A 66 18.27 -11.60 5.75
N GLY A 67 19.04 -12.61 5.35
CA GLY A 67 19.36 -12.94 3.96
C GLY A 67 18.16 -13.36 3.11
N SER A 68 17.05 -13.86 3.67
CA SER A 68 15.84 -14.22 2.92
C SER A 68 15.05 -13.00 2.40
N ILE A 69 15.01 -11.90 3.16
CA ILE A 69 14.44 -10.61 2.73
C ILE A 69 15.29 -9.99 1.60
N SER A 70 16.58 -10.33 1.55
CA SER A 70 17.52 -9.84 0.52
C SER A 70 17.58 -10.74 -0.72
N ARG A 71 17.27 -12.03 -0.54
CA ARG A 71 17.14 -13.03 -1.59
C ARG A 71 15.66 -13.25 -1.90
N GLU A 72 14.95 -12.19 -2.23
CA GLU A 72 13.68 -12.32 -2.97
C GLU A 72 14.01 -12.94 -4.34
N SER A 73 14.21 -14.26 -4.37
CA SER A 73 13.86 -15.06 -5.53
C SER A 73 12.36 -14.89 -5.71
N THR A 74 12.00 -14.05 -6.68
CA THR A 74 10.62 -13.81 -7.07
C THR A 74 9.89 -15.16 -7.28
N PRO A 75 8.56 -15.23 -7.15
CA PRO A 75 7.77 -16.42 -7.51
C PRO A 75 7.94 -16.89 -8.98
N PHE A 76 8.75 -16.18 -9.79
CA PHE A 76 9.12 -16.57 -11.14
C PHE A 76 10.44 -17.36 -11.25
N ASP A 77 11.20 -17.53 -10.17
CA ASP A 77 12.38 -18.41 -10.15
C ASP A 77 12.00 -19.89 -9.97
N ALA A 78 10.76 -20.18 -9.55
CA ALA A 78 10.23 -21.54 -9.45
C ALA A 78 9.61 -21.99 -10.78
N GLY A 79 10.45 -22.36 -11.74
CA GLY A 79 10.08 -23.34 -12.78
C GLY A 79 9.41 -22.80 -14.05
N PHE A 80 10.18 -22.09 -14.88
CA PHE A 80 10.07 -22.24 -16.34
C PHE A 80 11.48 -22.27 -16.94
N THR A 81 11.95 -23.47 -17.27
CA THR A 81 13.14 -23.69 -18.08
C THR A 81 12.87 -23.21 -19.51
N HIS A 82 13.28 -21.98 -19.84
CA HIS A 82 13.88 -21.57 -21.12
C HIS A 82 14.10 -20.04 -21.13
N GLY A 83 15.34 -19.62 -20.86
CA GLY A 83 15.76 -18.22 -20.87
C GLY A 83 15.40 -17.49 -19.58
N ALA A 84 16.40 -16.93 -18.89
CA ALA A 84 16.15 -16.11 -17.71
C ALA A 84 15.18 -14.98 -18.07
N PRO A 85 14.03 -14.84 -17.38
CA PRO A 85 13.17 -13.69 -17.58
C PRO A 85 13.97 -12.42 -17.24
N PRO A 86 13.80 -11.31 -17.97
CA PRO A 86 14.50 -10.07 -17.65
C PRO A 86 14.15 -9.67 -16.23
N THR A 87 15.14 -9.74 -15.34
CA THR A 87 15.01 -9.36 -13.94
C THR A 87 14.47 -7.93 -13.89
N ARG A 88 13.66 -7.60 -12.89
CA ARG A 88 13.02 -6.27 -12.75
C ARG A 88 14.04 -5.10 -12.65
N ILE A 89 15.35 -5.39 -12.61
CA ILE A 89 16.50 -4.46 -12.72
C ILE A 89 16.96 -4.26 -14.19
N SER A 90 16.24 -4.80 -15.19
CA SER A 90 16.65 -4.81 -16.60
C SER A 90 16.89 -3.43 -17.22
N LEU A 91 16.46 -2.33 -16.59
CA LEU A 91 16.80 -0.97 -17.01
C LEU A 91 18.28 -0.60 -16.71
N LEU A 92 18.88 -1.24 -15.71
CA LEU A 92 20.28 -1.03 -15.28
C LEU A 92 21.21 -2.15 -15.78
N ALA A 93 20.67 -3.34 -16.06
CA ALA A 93 21.42 -4.42 -16.70
C ALA A 93 21.59 -4.11 -18.20
N SER A 94 22.83 -4.16 -18.71
CA SER A 94 23.16 -3.87 -20.12
C SER A 94 22.47 -4.86 -21.07
N ALA A 95 21.22 -4.59 -21.44
CA ALA A 95 20.54 -5.28 -22.53
C ALA A 95 20.94 -4.65 -23.86
N THR A 96 21.28 -5.47 -24.85
CA THR A 96 21.31 -5.05 -26.25
C THR A 96 19.91 -4.57 -26.63
N SER A 97 19.78 -3.29 -26.96
CA SER A 97 18.48 -2.73 -27.32
C SER A 97 18.12 -3.02 -28.78
N LEU A 98 16.82 -3.20 -29.04
CA LEU A 98 16.30 -3.35 -30.40
C LEU A 98 16.52 -2.09 -31.25
N SER A 99 16.70 -2.25 -32.56
CA SER A 99 16.72 -1.13 -33.50
C SER A 99 15.31 -0.49 -33.64
N ARG A 100 15.23 0.75 -34.14
CA ARG A 100 13.93 1.43 -34.38
C ARG A 100 13.02 0.58 -35.28
N GLU A 101 13.56 0.00 -36.34
CA GLU A 101 12.81 -0.81 -37.31
C GLU A 101 12.26 -2.08 -36.65
N GLN A 102 13.06 -2.70 -35.77
CA GLN A 102 12.66 -3.86 -34.98
C GLN A 102 11.63 -3.53 -33.89
N ILE A 103 11.64 -2.32 -33.34
CA ILE A 103 10.63 -1.85 -32.38
C ILE A 103 9.31 -1.60 -33.12
N LEU A 104 9.36 -0.88 -34.24
CA LEU A 104 8.18 -0.56 -35.05
C LEU A 104 7.51 -1.81 -35.63
N SER A 105 8.27 -2.82 -36.04
CA SER A 105 7.71 -4.08 -36.54
C SER A 105 6.95 -4.90 -35.49
N ARG A 106 7.14 -4.60 -34.20
CA ARG A 106 6.45 -5.23 -33.07
C ARG A 106 5.21 -4.46 -32.61
N VAL A 107 4.92 -3.29 -33.20
CA VAL A 107 3.66 -2.59 -32.96
C VAL A 107 2.52 -3.42 -33.57
N PRO A 108 1.50 -3.82 -32.80
CA PRO A 108 0.38 -4.60 -33.33
C PRO A 108 -0.43 -3.83 -34.37
N PRO A 109 -1.31 -4.52 -35.12
CA PRO A 109 -2.28 -3.86 -35.99
C PRO A 109 -3.08 -2.78 -35.24
N ARG A 110 -3.28 -1.64 -35.90
CA ARG A 110 -3.91 -0.44 -35.32
C ARG A 110 -5.18 -0.72 -34.52
N LYS A 111 -6.07 -1.57 -35.04
CA LYS A 111 -7.33 -1.94 -34.36
C LYS A 111 -7.12 -2.56 -32.97
N ILE A 112 -6.03 -3.29 -32.75
CA ILE A 112 -5.68 -3.85 -31.43
C ILE A 112 -5.21 -2.72 -30.52
N VAL A 113 -4.33 -1.85 -31.03
CA VAL A 113 -3.81 -0.70 -30.29
C VAL A 113 -4.93 0.28 -29.92
N ASP A 114 -5.84 0.58 -30.84
CA ASP A 114 -7.01 1.46 -30.62
C ASP A 114 -7.84 0.96 -29.41
N ARG A 115 -8.08 -0.36 -29.33
CA ARG A 115 -8.84 -0.97 -28.22
C ARG A 115 -8.13 -0.84 -26.89
N LEU A 116 -6.81 -1.09 -26.86
CA LEU A 116 -6.01 -0.98 -25.64
C LEU A 116 -5.93 0.48 -25.17
N VAL A 117 -5.65 1.42 -26.08
CA VAL A 117 -5.64 2.86 -25.77
C VAL A 117 -7.01 3.33 -25.26
N SER A 118 -8.09 2.90 -25.91
CA SER A 118 -9.46 3.20 -25.45
C SER A 118 -9.71 2.65 -24.04
N GLN A 119 -9.31 1.41 -23.77
CA GLN A 119 -9.46 0.82 -22.43
C GLN A 119 -8.67 1.60 -21.38
N PHE A 120 -7.43 1.97 -21.67
CA PHE A 120 -6.59 2.75 -20.76
C PHE A 120 -7.31 4.03 -20.29
N PHE A 121 -7.77 4.87 -21.22
CA PHE A 121 -8.38 6.16 -20.88
C PHE A 121 -9.80 6.06 -20.30
N ASN A 122 -10.52 4.95 -20.53
CA ASN A 122 -11.87 4.75 -20.01
C ASN A 122 -11.93 3.96 -18.70
N THR A 123 -10.90 3.17 -18.40
CA THR A 123 -10.85 2.36 -17.18
C THR A 123 -9.90 2.96 -16.14
N ILE A 124 -8.84 3.65 -16.56
CA ILE A 124 -7.80 4.16 -15.66
C ILE A 124 -7.93 5.68 -15.48
N ASP A 125 -8.56 6.04 -14.37
CA ASP A 125 -8.76 7.43 -13.95
C ASP A 125 -7.59 7.96 -13.09
N MET A 126 -6.56 7.13 -12.85
CA MET A 126 -5.40 7.48 -12.01
C MET A 126 -4.29 8.22 -12.79
N PHE A 127 -4.22 8.05 -14.11
CA PHE A 127 -3.18 8.66 -14.95
C PHE A 127 -3.49 10.04 -15.58
N PRO A 128 -4.66 10.70 -15.42
CA PRO A 128 -4.83 12.11 -15.83
C PRO A 128 -3.78 13.07 -15.21
N VAL A 129 -3.14 12.63 -14.12
CA VAL A 129 -2.02 13.31 -13.46
C VAL A 129 -0.78 13.37 -14.35
N VAL A 130 -0.49 12.29 -15.07
CA VAL A 130 0.76 12.12 -15.82
C VAL A 130 0.52 12.24 -17.33
N LEU A 131 -0.66 11.85 -17.80
CA LEU A 131 -1.06 11.91 -19.21
C LEU A 131 -2.31 12.75 -19.40
N ASN A 132 -2.17 13.82 -20.17
CA ASN A 132 -3.33 14.52 -20.72
C ASN A 132 -3.89 13.72 -21.90
N ARG A 133 -5.19 13.41 -21.84
CA ARG A 133 -5.89 12.58 -22.84
C ARG A 133 -5.81 13.19 -24.24
N ASP A 134 -6.13 14.48 -24.37
CA ASP A 134 -6.26 15.13 -25.68
C ASP A 134 -4.91 15.25 -26.39
N ILE A 135 -3.86 15.61 -25.64
CA ILE A 135 -2.48 15.64 -26.15
C ILE A 135 -2.07 14.25 -26.64
N PHE A 136 -2.28 13.22 -25.82
CA PHE A 136 -1.89 11.86 -26.18
C PHE A 136 -2.63 11.38 -27.44
N LEU A 137 -3.95 11.60 -27.53
CA LEU A 137 -4.74 11.16 -28.68
C LEU A 137 -4.38 11.90 -29.97
N ALA A 138 -4.03 13.19 -29.89
CA ALA A 138 -3.52 13.94 -31.04
C ALA A 138 -2.18 13.37 -31.54
N GLU A 139 -1.27 13.06 -30.63
CA GLU A 139 0.02 12.43 -30.96
C GLU A 139 -0.14 11.02 -31.50
N TYR A 140 -1.06 10.26 -30.93
CA TYR A 140 -1.44 8.93 -31.38
C TYR A 140 -1.96 8.94 -32.82
N ALA A 141 -2.81 9.91 -33.16
CA ALA A 141 -3.28 10.09 -34.54
C ALA A 141 -2.12 10.44 -35.50
N ASN A 142 -1.16 11.26 -35.05
CA ASN A 142 0.01 11.63 -35.86
C ASN A 142 1.00 10.47 -36.04
N PHE A 143 1.18 9.61 -35.04
CA PHE A 143 1.98 8.40 -35.16
C PHE A 143 1.49 7.51 -36.30
N TRP A 144 0.18 7.27 -36.42
CA TRP A 144 -0.35 6.43 -37.50
C TRP A 144 -0.22 7.06 -38.90
N LYS A 145 -0.01 8.38 -39.00
CA LYS A 145 0.30 9.04 -40.28
C LYS A 145 1.76 8.82 -40.69
N ASN A 146 2.69 8.81 -39.72
CA ASN A 146 4.11 8.61 -39.98
C ASN A 146 4.83 7.93 -38.79
N PRO A 147 4.75 6.59 -38.68
CA PRO A 147 5.33 5.86 -37.54
C PRO A 147 6.85 6.03 -37.41
N SER A 148 7.56 6.12 -38.54
CA SER A 148 9.02 6.23 -38.58
C SER A 148 9.56 7.53 -37.99
N ALA A 149 8.75 8.60 -37.99
CA ALA A 149 9.11 9.89 -37.41
C ALA A 149 8.88 9.97 -35.89
N ALA A 150 8.18 8.99 -35.30
CA ALA A 150 7.88 9.04 -33.87
C ALA A 150 9.14 8.85 -33.01
N PRO A 151 9.33 9.65 -31.95
CA PRO A 151 10.39 9.44 -30.98
C PRO A 151 10.28 8.04 -30.35
N ILE A 152 11.41 7.34 -30.20
CA ILE A 152 11.44 5.99 -29.59
C ILE A 152 10.80 6.00 -28.20
N MET A 153 11.05 7.05 -27.42
CA MET A 153 10.47 7.19 -26.08
C MET A 153 8.94 7.30 -26.10
N TRP A 154 8.34 7.90 -27.14
CA TRP A 154 6.89 7.94 -27.31
C TRP A 154 6.31 6.58 -27.68
N ILE A 155 7.03 5.81 -28.49
CA ILE A 155 6.64 4.42 -28.79
C ILE A 155 6.71 3.58 -27.49
N GLY A 156 7.72 3.83 -26.64
CA GLY A 156 7.79 3.26 -25.30
C GLY A 156 6.59 3.64 -24.41
N LEU A 157 6.16 4.91 -24.46
CA LEU A 157 4.96 5.37 -23.76
C LEU A 157 3.71 4.62 -24.24
N LEU A 158 3.56 4.44 -25.57
CA LEU A 158 2.46 3.70 -26.16
C LEU A 158 2.47 2.22 -25.70
N PHE A 159 3.63 1.57 -25.69
CA PHE A 159 3.74 0.21 -25.14
C PHE A 159 3.43 0.13 -23.65
N SER A 160 3.75 1.18 -22.87
CA SER A 160 3.39 1.24 -21.44
C SER A 160 1.88 1.35 -21.23
N VAL A 161 1.20 2.14 -22.07
CA VAL A 161 -0.28 2.22 -22.09
C VAL A 161 -0.90 0.86 -22.44
N MET A 162 -0.31 0.17 -23.42
CA MET A 162 -0.77 -1.15 -23.85
C MET A 162 -0.52 -2.24 -22.80
N SER A 163 0.64 -2.25 -22.13
CA SER A 163 0.97 -3.24 -21.09
C SER A 163 0.04 -3.11 -19.89
N MET A 164 -0.25 -1.88 -19.46
CA MET A 164 -1.22 -1.62 -18.39
C MET A 164 -2.63 -2.07 -18.79
N SER A 165 -3.05 -1.83 -20.03
CA SER A 165 -4.36 -2.29 -20.52
C SER A 165 -4.44 -3.82 -20.58
N ALA A 166 -3.38 -4.48 -21.03
CA ALA A 166 -3.29 -5.94 -21.06
C ALA A 166 -3.34 -6.54 -19.63
N TYR A 167 -2.68 -5.91 -18.66
CA TYR A 167 -2.81 -6.27 -17.24
C TYR A 167 -4.26 -6.19 -16.75
N LEU A 168 -4.98 -5.11 -17.07
CA LEU A 168 -6.38 -4.97 -16.67
C LEU A 168 -7.30 -6.02 -17.30
N GLN A 169 -7.04 -6.38 -18.56
CA GLN A 169 -7.78 -7.46 -19.22
C GLN A 169 -7.53 -8.80 -18.52
N GLN A 170 -6.28 -9.09 -18.17
CA GLN A 170 -5.93 -10.29 -17.43
C GLN A 170 -6.65 -10.36 -16.08
N GLN A 171 -6.61 -9.28 -15.28
CA GLN A 171 -7.31 -9.20 -14.00
C GLN A 171 -8.84 -9.33 -14.11
N ASN A 172 -9.42 -8.86 -15.21
CA ASN A 172 -10.84 -9.05 -15.51
C ASN A 172 -11.19 -10.48 -15.88
N ASN A 173 -10.36 -11.13 -16.68
CA ASN A 173 -10.58 -12.53 -17.07
C ASN A 173 -10.43 -13.47 -15.87
N GLU A 174 -9.40 -13.28 -15.05
CA GLU A 174 -9.16 -14.07 -13.83
C GLU A 174 -10.35 -14.00 -12.86
N ALA A 175 -10.88 -12.80 -12.62
CA ALA A 175 -12.03 -12.63 -11.73
C ALA A 175 -13.35 -13.22 -12.25
N LEU A 176 -13.46 -13.40 -13.57
CA LEU A 176 -14.60 -14.07 -14.21
C LEU A 176 -14.38 -15.58 -14.35
N GLY A 177 -13.27 -16.12 -13.84
CA GLY A 177 -12.93 -17.54 -13.93
C GLY A 177 -12.46 -17.99 -15.32
N PHE A 178 -12.15 -17.05 -16.22
CA PHE A 178 -11.58 -17.38 -17.53
C PHE A 178 -10.07 -17.58 -17.40
N THR A 179 -9.62 -18.83 -17.32
CA THR A 179 -8.20 -19.18 -17.46
C THR A 179 -7.86 -19.24 -18.95
N LEU A 180 -7.12 -18.26 -19.45
CA LEU A 180 -6.55 -18.35 -20.80
C LEU A 180 -5.36 -19.32 -20.75
N VAL A 181 -5.64 -20.60 -20.93
CA VAL A 181 -4.65 -21.71 -20.87
C VAL A 181 -3.57 -21.61 -21.97
N ASP A 182 -3.64 -20.65 -22.91
CA ASP A 182 -2.69 -20.56 -24.03
C ASP A 182 -2.42 -19.12 -24.56
N SER A 183 -2.64 -18.08 -23.75
CA SER A 183 -2.41 -16.71 -24.23
C SER A 183 -0.95 -16.29 -24.14
N ASN A 184 -0.35 -15.95 -25.29
CA ASN A 184 0.80 -15.04 -25.36
C ASN A 184 0.63 -13.96 -24.29
N ASN A 185 1.55 -13.88 -23.32
CA ASN A 185 1.47 -12.91 -22.24
C ASN A 185 1.71 -11.51 -22.84
N MET A 186 0.62 -10.88 -23.33
CA MET A 186 0.64 -9.58 -24.00
C MET A 186 1.16 -8.50 -23.06
N MET A 187 0.80 -8.59 -21.78
CA MET A 187 1.30 -7.71 -20.73
C MET A 187 2.83 -7.76 -20.67
N GLU A 188 3.40 -8.96 -20.53
CA GLU A 188 4.86 -9.16 -20.47
C GLU A 188 5.55 -8.76 -21.78
N THR A 189 4.92 -9.01 -22.93
CA THR A 189 5.43 -8.60 -24.24
C THR A 189 5.57 -7.08 -24.33
N TYR A 190 4.51 -6.34 -24.01
CA TYR A 190 4.51 -4.87 -24.08
C TYR A 190 5.34 -4.23 -22.97
N ARG A 191 5.41 -4.86 -21.79
CA ARG A 191 6.34 -4.51 -20.72
C ARG A 191 7.78 -4.58 -21.21
N ASN A 192 8.19 -5.69 -21.82
CA ASN A 192 9.54 -5.84 -22.36
C ASN A 192 9.83 -4.83 -23.47
N LEU A 193 8.86 -4.56 -24.36
CA LEU A 193 9.02 -3.54 -25.40
C LEU A 193 9.15 -2.12 -24.83
N THR A 194 8.49 -1.84 -23.72
CA THR A 194 8.66 -0.58 -22.97
C THR A 194 10.11 -0.43 -22.49
N ILE A 195 10.67 -1.46 -21.86
CA ILE A 195 12.07 -1.47 -21.39
C ILE A 195 13.03 -1.28 -22.57
N GLN A 196 12.79 -1.98 -23.68
CA GLN A 196 13.59 -1.85 -24.89
C GLN A 196 13.56 -0.43 -25.46
N CYS A 197 12.41 0.24 -25.45
CA CYS A 197 12.29 1.64 -25.86
C CYS A 197 12.98 2.60 -24.88
N LEU A 198 12.92 2.34 -23.58
CA LEU A 198 13.62 3.14 -22.57
C LEU A 198 15.14 3.10 -22.79
N VAL A 199 15.71 1.91 -23.00
CA VAL A 199 17.14 1.73 -23.28
C VAL A 199 17.52 2.32 -24.63
N ALA A 200 16.80 1.97 -25.71
CA ALA A 200 17.08 2.47 -27.07
C ALA A 200 16.91 4.00 -27.19
N GLY A 201 16.00 4.58 -26.39
CA GLY A 201 15.75 6.02 -26.34
C GLY A 201 16.68 6.79 -25.39
N ASP A 202 17.69 6.14 -24.81
CA ASP A 202 18.64 6.70 -23.82
C ASP A 202 17.92 7.50 -22.72
N TYR A 203 17.19 6.79 -21.85
CA TYR A 203 16.41 7.43 -20.77
C TYR A 203 17.25 8.32 -19.82
N ILE A 204 18.58 8.18 -19.81
CA ILE A 204 19.51 9.04 -19.05
C ILE A 204 19.63 10.44 -19.70
N ARG A 205 19.35 10.55 -21.00
CA ARG A 205 19.14 11.81 -21.72
C ARG A 205 17.63 12.02 -21.94
N PRO A 206 16.88 12.38 -20.88
CA PRO A 206 15.43 12.48 -20.93
C PRO A 206 14.92 13.36 -22.06
N SER A 207 13.90 12.83 -22.73
CA SER A 207 13.03 13.54 -23.64
C SER A 207 11.71 13.88 -22.95
N ARG A 208 10.81 14.55 -23.66
CA ARG A 208 9.48 14.94 -23.15
C ARG A 208 8.52 13.80 -22.79
N TYR A 209 8.89 12.54 -23.03
CA TYR A 209 8.05 11.37 -22.71
C TYR A 209 8.67 10.49 -21.62
N THR A 210 9.92 10.78 -21.23
CA THR A 210 10.73 9.84 -20.45
C THR A 210 10.13 9.59 -19.08
N ILE A 211 9.61 10.63 -18.41
CA ILE A 211 9.03 10.48 -17.07
C ILE A 211 7.71 9.74 -17.15
N GLU A 212 6.86 10.05 -18.13
CA GLU A 212 5.57 9.41 -18.33
C GLU A 212 5.74 7.91 -18.62
N THR A 213 6.69 7.54 -19.50
CA THR A 213 7.02 6.14 -19.80
C THR A 213 7.54 5.41 -18.57
N LEU A 214 8.50 5.99 -17.84
CA LEU A 214 9.04 5.38 -16.62
C LEU A 214 7.99 5.26 -15.52
N PHE A 215 7.12 6.27 -15.37
CA PHE A 215 6.05 6.27 -14.39
C PHE A 215 5.05 5.15 -14.65
N LEU A 216 4.60 4.98 -15.90
CA LEU A 216 3.70 3.89 -16.27
C LEU A 216 4.36 2.52 -16.13
N HIS A 217 5.66 2.41 -16.45
CA HIS A 217 6.41 1.19 -16.20
C HIS A 217 6.45 0.84 -14.71
N TYR A 218 6.81 1.80 -13.85
CA TYR A 218 6.76 1.64 -12.39
C TYR A 218 5.34 1.24 -11.92
N ALA A 219 4.31 1.90 -12.44
CA ALA A 219 2.94 1.62 -12.05
C ALA A 219 2.55 0.18 -12.39
N LEU A 220 2.98 -0.35 -13.54
CA LEU A 220 2.79 -1.77 -13.88
C LEU A 220 3.52 -2.68 -12.88
N GLU A 221 4.81 -2.45 -12.62
CA GLU A 221 5.58 -3.29 -11.67
C GLU A 221 4.94 -3.33 -10.28
N GLN A 222 4.40 -2.19 -9.82
CA GLN A 222 3.72 -2.09 -8.54
C GLN A 222 2.38 -2.85 -8.49
N ASN A 223 1.70 -3.03 -9.63
CA ASN A 223 0.41 -3.73 -9.69
C ASN A 223 0.55 -5.23 -10.00
N VAL A 224 1.67 -5.66 -10.58
CA VAL A 224 1.92 -7.09 -10.87
C VAL A 224 2.38 -7.85 -9.63
N SER A 225 3.05 -7.18 -8.69
CA SER A 225 3.56 -7.78 -7.45
C SER A 225 2.59 -7.55 -6.28
N LEU A 226 2.27 -8.61 -5.53
CA LEU A 226 1.59 -8.46 -4.23
C LEU A 226 2.56 -8.04 -3.12
N ASP A 227 3.77 -8.59 -3.16
CA ASP A 227 4.82 -8.32 -2.19
C ASP A 227 5.58 -7.04 -2.53
N THR A 228 6.01 -6.32 -1.49
CA THR A 228 6.97 -5.22 -1.58
C THR A 228 8.22 -5.66 -2.32
N TYR A 229 8.68 -4.88 -3.30
CA TYR A 229 9.87 -5.21 -4.08
C TYR A 229 10.90 -4.07 -4.04
N ILE A 230 12.10 -4.35 -3.53
CA ILE A 230 13.16 -3.33 -3.39
C ILE A 230 13.58 -2.70 -4.73
N GLY A 231 13.45 -3.44 -5.84
CA GLY A 231 13.75 -2.90 -7.16
C GLY A 231 12.78 -1.79 -7.61
N ASN A 232 11.53 -1.78 -7.11
CA ASN A 232 10.61 -0.67 -7.35
C ASN A 232 11.13 0.60 -6.66
N TRP A 233 11.61 0.49 -5.42
CA TRP A 233 12.24 1.61 -4.71
C TRP A 233 13.49 2.15 -5.44
N LEU A 234 14.34 1.25 -5.96
CA LEU A 234 15.50 1.65 -6.79
C LEU A 234 15.08 2.37 -8.07
N LEU A 235 14.05 1.85 -8.77
CA LEU A 235 13.50 2.47 -9.98
C LEU A 235 12.99 3.89 -9.70
N VAL A 236 12.26 4.10 -8.61
CA VAL A 236 11.83 5.44 -8.17
C VAL A 236 13.02 6.37 -8.02
N GLY A 237 14.13 5.89 -7.47
CA GLY A 237 15.36 6.67 -7.36
C GLY A 237 16.03 7.02 -8.69
N VAL A 238 15.81 6.24 -9.75
CA VAL A 238 16.19 6.62 -11.12
C VAL A 238 15.25 7.69 -11.65
N ILE A 239 13.93 7.47 -11.52
CA ILE A 239 12.89 8.39 -12.02
C ILE A 239 13.03 9.78 -11.40
N VAL A 240 13.18 9.86 -10.08
CA VAL A 240 13.31 11.12 -9.34
C VAL A 240 14.57 11.87 -9.75
N ARG A 241 15.71 11.19 -9.94
CA ARG A 241 16.96 11.83 -10.41
C ARG A 241 16.83 12.37 -11.83
N ILE A 242 16.13 11.66 -12.71
CA ILE A 242 15.82 12.13 -14.07
C ILE A 242 14.88 13.35 -13.99
N ALA A 243 13.87 13.33 -13.11
CA ALA A 243 12.97 14.46 -12.89
C ALA A 243 13.69 15.70 -12.36
N PHE A 244 14.67 15.52 -11.45
CA PHE A 244 15.57 16.60 -11.02
C PHE A 244 16.35 17.18 -12.20
N ARG A 245 16.95 16.32 -13.04
CA ARG A 245 17.68 16.74 -14.26
C ARG A 245 16.78 17.50 -15.25
N MET A 246 15.48 17.19 -15.30
CA MET A 246 14.47 17.89 -16.10
C MET A 246 13.91 19.16 -15.44
N GLY A 247 14.35 19.50 -14.21
CA GLY A 247 13.90 20.67 -13.48
C GLY A 247 12.44 20.58 -12.99
N LEU A 248 11.87 19.39 -12.81
CA LEU A 248 10.46 19.23 -12.38
C LEU A 248 10.21 19.62 -10.91
N HIS A 249 11.27 19.59 -10.10
CA HIS A 249 11.29 20.04 -8.72
C HIS A 249 11.22 21.57 -8.54
N ARG A 250 11.30 22.32 -9.65
CA ARG A 250 11.20 23.77 -9.67
C ARG A 250 9.89 24.23 -10.28
N ASP A 251 9.24 25.19 -9.62
CA ASP A 251 7.96 25.70 -10.09
C ASP A 251 8.12 26.35 -11.48
N PRO A 252 7.28 25.99 -12.46
CA PRO A 252 7.37 26.55 -13.79
C PRO A 252 7.21 28.08 -13.86
N SER A 253 6.60 28.72 -12.84
CA SER A 253 6.42 30.18 -12.81
C SER A 253 7.72 31.00 -12.81
N HIS A 254 8.86 30.36 -12.55
CA HIS A 254 10.18 31.01 -12.68
C HIS A 254 10.58 31.27 -14.15
N TRP A 255 9.90 30.64 -15.12
CA TRP A 255 10.25 30.69 -16.54
C TRP A 255 9.08 31.17 -17.40
N PRO A 256 9.16 32.37 -18.00
CA PRO A 256 8.04 32.97 -18.76
C PRO A 256 7.75 32.26 -20.10
N ASN A 257 8.68 31.44 -20.59
CA ASN A 257 8.52 30.69 -21.84
C ASN A 257 7.77 29.36 -21.67
N ILE A 258 7.38 28.99 -20.45
CA ILE A 258 6.55 27.80 -20.20
C ILE A 258 5.07 28.22 -20.24
N ARG A 259 4.32 27.64 -21.18
CA ARG A 259 2.88 27.91 -21.34
C ARG A 259 2.07 27.33 -20.16
N PRO A 260 0.89 27.88 -19.82
CA PRO A 260 0.11 27.44 -18.66
C PRO A 260 -0.17 25.93 -18.63
N LEU A 261 -0.59 25.35 -19.75
CA LEU A 261 -0.85 23.91 -19.84
C LEU A 261 0.39 23.08 -19.52
N GLN A 262 1.55 23.47 -20.07
CA GLN A 262 2.80 22.78 -19.81
C GLN A 262 3.22 22.93 -18.35
N ALA A 263 3.02 24.10 -17.76
CA ALA A 263 3.30 24.34 -16.36
C ALA A 263 2.41 23.47 -15.44
N GLU A 264 1.11 23.37 -15.73
CA GLU A 264 0.21 22.49 -14.97
C GLU A 264 0.61 21.02 -15.10
N LEU A 265 0.92 20.53 -16.31
CA LEU A 265 1.38 19.15 -16.49
C LEU A 265 2.68 18.86 -15.70
N ARG A 266 3.62 19.82 -15.66
CA ARG A 266 4.84 19.69 -14.83
C ARG A 266 4.52 19.60 -13.34
N ARG A 267 3.59 20.42 -12.83
CA ARG A 267 3.14 20.37 -11.42
C ARG A 267 2.46 19.05 -11.10
N ARG A 268 1.58 18.55 -11.99
CA ARG A 268 0.90 17.25 -11.83
C ARG A 268 1.91 16.10 -11.78
N ILE A 269 2.86 16.04 -12.71
CA ILE A 269 3.93 15.03 -12.73
C ILE A 269 4.74 15.09 -11.43
N TRP A 270 5.17 16.28 -11.00
CA TRP A 270 5.94 16.43 -9.76
C TRP A 270 5.17 15.95 -8.53
N LEU A 271 3.89 16.30 -8.43
CA LEU A 271 2.99 15.81 -7.39
C LEU A 271 2.94 14.27 -7.39
N ALA A 272 2.80 13.64 -8.56
CA ALA A 272 2.79 12.18 -8.67
C ALA A 272 4.10 11.53 -8.20
N LEU A 273 5.24 12.11 -8.59
CA LEU A 273 6.57 11.63 -8.18
C LEU A 273 6.82 11.79 -6.68
N TYR A 274 6.33 12.87 -6.06
CA TYR A 274 6.43 13.06 -4.62
C TYR A 274 5.67 11.97 -3.86
N GLN A 275 4.44 11.65 -4.30
CA GLN A 275 3.66 10.57 -3.70
C GLN A 275 4.34 9.22 -3.88
N MET A 276 4.84 8.95 -5.08
CA MET A 276 5.58 7.73 -5.40
C MET A 276 6.77 7.53 -4.44
N ASP A 277 7.66 8.51 -4.35
CA ASP A 277 8.83 8.48 -3.45
C ASP A 277 8.44 8.28 -1.98
N PHE A 278 7.37 8.95 -1.51
CA PHE A 278 6.88 8.75 -0.15
C PHE A 278 6.44 7.30 0.10
N PHE A 279 5.50 6.77 -0.70
CA PHE A 279 4.96 5.44 -0.45
C PHE A 279 6.04 4.37 -0.57
N THR A 280 6.86 4.38 -1.62
CA THR A 280 7.89 3.34 -1.80
C THR A 280 8.95 3.38 -0.72
N SER A 281 9.40 4.57 -0.29
CA SER A 281 10.38 4.67 0.78
C SER A 281 9.82 4.18 2.12
N THR A 282 8.57 4.54 2.45
CA THR A 282 7.95 4.03 3.69
C THR A 282 7.66 2.53 3.63
N GLN A 283 7.40 1.97 2.44
CA GLN A 283 7.17 0.53 2.25
C GLN A 283 8.42 -0.30 2.59
N VAL A 284 9.57 0.12 2.08
CA VAL A 284 10.84 -0.58 2.34
C VAL A 284 11.54 -0.10 3.62
N GLY A 285 10.97 0.87 4.32
CA GLY A 285 11.55 1.46 5.53
C GLY A 285 12.90 2.14 5.29
N LEU A 286 13.10 2.77 4.13
CA LEU A 286 14.33 3.51 3.78
C LEU A 286 14.05 5.00 3.61
N PRO A 287 15.08 5.87 3.65
CA PRO A 287 14.89 7.29 3.45
C PRO A 287 14.27 7.63 2.09
N ARG A 288 13.44 8.68 2.07
CA ARG A 288 12.92 9.30 0.84
C ARG A 288 13.94 10.22 0.17
N ILE A 289 13.86 10.31 -1.15
CA ILE A 289 14.81 11.07 -1.97
C ILE A 289 14.43 12.54 -2.06
N ILE A 290 13.14 12.84 -2.21
CA ILE A 290 12.65 14.20 -2.41
C ILE A 290 12.60 14.93 -1.06
N LYS A 291 13.49 15.89 -0.84
CA LYS A 291 13.47 16.74 0.35
C LYS A 291 12.78 18.06 0.05
N ASP A 292 11.79 18.45 0.87
CA ASP A 292 11.03 19.69 0.67
C ASP A 292 11.94 20.92 0.58
N ALA A 293 13.03 20.98 1.35
CA ALA A 293 14.00 22.08 1.32
C ALA A 293 14.69 22.31 -0.04
N GLN A 294 14.63 21.34 -0.95
CA GLN A 294 15.26 21.40 -2.27
C GLN A 294 14.26 21.71 -3.40
N CYS A 295 12.97 21.83 -3.09
CA CYS A 295 11.89 21.89 -4.05
C CYS A 295 10.99 23.11 -3.82
N ASP A 296 10.47 23.72 -4.88
CA ASP A 296 9.54 24.86 -4.76
C ASP A 296 8.30 24.75 -5.67
N THR A 297 8.14 23.63 -6.39
CA THR A 297 6.95 23.33 -7.21
C THR A 297 5.67 23.38 -6.37
N ARG A 298 4.71 24.20 -6.81
CA ARG A 298 3.40 24.33 -6.16
C ARG A 298 2.49 23.14 -6.53
N PRO A 299 1.47 22.83 -5.70
CA PRO A 299 0.41 21.90 -6.10
C PRO A 299 -0.23 22.32 -7.43
N PRO A 300 -0.68 21.38 -8.27
CA PRO A 300 -1.45 21.70 -9.46
C PRO A 300 -2.79 22.33 -9.06
N LEU A 301 -3.37 23.11 -9.96
CA LEU A 301 -4.68 23.73 -9.75
C LEU A 301 -5.78 22.68 -9.83
N SER A 302 -6.85 22.87 -9.04
CA SER A 302 -8.07 22.08 -9.20
C SER A 302 -8.82 22.51 -10.47
N LEU A 303 -8.51 21.85 -11.58
CA LEU A 303 -9.06 22.10 -12.91
C LEU A 303 -9.56 20.81 -13.56
N LEU A 304 -10.55 20.92 -14.45
CA LEU A 304 -10.86 19.90 -15.45
C LEU A 304 -9.84 19.95 -16.60
N ASP A 305 -9.67 18.86 -17.32
CA ASP A 305 -8.80 18.83 -18.50
C ASP A 305 -9.30 19.77 -19.61
N THR A 306 -10.60 20.06 -19.65
CA THR A 306 -11.22 21.01 -20.58
C THR A 306 -10.98 22.48 -20.21
N ASP A 307 -10.59 22.77 -18.96
CA ASP A 307 -10.42 24.15 -18.50
C ASP A 307 -9.12 24.78 -19.01
N ILE A 308 -8.14 23.95 -19.41
CA ILE A 308 -6.81 24.39 -19.84
C ILE A 308 -6.44 23.77 -21.19
N GLY A 309 -6.58 24.56 -22.25
CA GLY A 309 -6.39 24.12 -23.63
C GLY A 309 -4.98 24.32 -24.18
N LEU A 310 -4.69 23.66 -25.30
CA LEU A 310 -3.44 23.82 -26.06
C LEU A 310 -3.28 25.20 -26.70
N GLU A 311 -4.37 25.92 -26.91
CA GLU A 311 -4.39 27.21 -27.63
C GLU A 311 -4.46 28.42 -26.69
N HIS A 312 -4.58 28.21 -25.37
CA HIS A 312 -4.77 29.29 -24.40
C HIS A 312 -3.47 29.62 -23.68
N ASP A 313 -3.13 30.90 -23.61
CA ASP A 313 -1.90 31.39 -22.96
C ASP A 313 -2.13 31.96 -21.56
N ASP A 314 -3.39 32.07 -21.13
CA ASP A 314 -3.78 32.51 -19.79
C ASP A 314 -4.15 31.34 -18.87
N TYR A 315 -3.90 31.49 -17.57
CA TYR A 315 -4.37 30.52 -16.56
C TYR A 315 -5.87 30.69 -16.32
N PRO A 316 -6.67 29.60 -16.40
CA PRO A 316 -8.05 29.65 -15.96
C PRO A 316 -8.11 29.85 -14.42
N PRO A 317 -9.21 30.44 -13.91
CA PRO A 317 -9.43 30.51 -12.47
C PRO A 317 -9.54 29.11 -11.87
N GLU A 318 -8.98 28.90 -10.68
CA GLU A 318 -9.11 27.65 -9.96
C GLU A 318 -10.57 27.40 -9.55
N ARG A 319 -11.04 26.16 -9.72
CA ARG A 319 -12.40 25.79 -9.31
C ARG A 319 -12.54 25.74 -7.80
N PRO A 320 -13.71 26.08 -7.24
CA PRO A 320 -13.97 25.93 -5.81
C PRO A 320 -13.74 24.50 -5.33
N SER A 321 -13.18 24.31 -4.13
CA SER A 321 -12.93 22.96 -3.56
C SER A 321 -14.20 22.13 -3.34
N ALA A 322 -15.37 22.76 -3.35
CA ALA A 322 -16.67 22.09 -3.31
C ALA A 322 -17.02 21.38 -4.63
N GLU A 323 -16.43 21.79 -5.75
CA GLU A 323 -16.63 21.17 -7.07
C GLU A 323 -15.59 20.07 -7.30
N PRO A 324 -15.98 18.78 -7.37
CA PRO A 324 -15.05 17.70 -7.61
C PRO A 324 -14.38 17.82 -8.98
N THR A 325 -13.05 17.77 -9.00
CA THR A 325 -12.23 17.63 -10.20
C THR A 325 -11.48 16.29 -10.17
N PRO A 326 -11.04 15.73 -11.31
CA PRO A 326 -10.28 14.48 -11.33
C PRO A 326 -9.05 14.49 -10.40
N LEU A 327 -8.42 15.65 -10.22
CA LEU A 327 -7.22 15.82 -9.38
C LEU A 327 -7.51 16.18 -7.93
N SER A 328 -8.75 16.54 -7.56
CA SER A 328 -9.11 17.02 -6.23
C SER A 328 -8.60 16.09 -5.12
N HIS A 329 -8.86 14.79 -5.26
CA HIS A 329 -8.45 13.79 -4.27
C HIS A 329 -6.91 13.74 -4.11
N LEU A 330 -6.15 13.92 -5.19
CA LEU A 330 -4.69 13.86 -5.17
C LEU A 330 -4.05 15.13 -4.62
N ILE A 331 -4.66 16.29 -4.83
CA ILE A 331 -4.22 17.57 -4.25
C ILE A 331 -4.35 17.51 -2.72
N HIS A 332 -5.48 17.04 -2.21
CA HIS A 332 -5.67 16.88 -0.76
C HIS A 332 -4.80 15.75 -0.19
N ARG A 333 -4.66 14.63 -0.90
CA ARG A 333 -3.71 13.55 -0.54
C ARG A 333 -2.28 14.09 -0.42
N TYR A 334 -1.85 14.91 -1.37
CA TYR A 334 -0.54 15.55 -1.37
C TYR A 334 -0.33 16.43 -0.13
N SER A 335 -1.33 17.20 0.29
CA SER A 335 -1.24 18.00 1.52
C SER A 335 -0.98 17.16 2.77
N ILE A 336 -1.63 16.00 2.89
CA ILE A 336 -1.43 15.08 4.03
C ILE A 336 -0.07 14.39 3.92
N ILE A 337 0.31 13.92 2.73
CA ILE A 337 1.60 13.26 2.48
C ILE A 337 2.77 14.18 2.85
N ARG A 338 2.69 15.49 2.58
CA ARG A 338 3.77 16.42 2.98
C ARG A 338 4.01 16.45 4.49
N VAL A 339 2.94 16.43 5.28
CA VAL A 339 3.05 16.38 6.75
C VAL A 339 3.57 15.01 7.18
N ALA A 340 3.07 13.92 6.59
CA ALA A 340 3.55 12.56 6.87
C ALA A 340 5.02 12.36 6.48
N ALA A 341 5.49 12.98 5.40
CA ALA A 341 6.88 12.95 4.96
C ALA A 341 7.80 13.72 5.92
N GLU A 342 7.34 14.86 6.45
CA GLU A 342 8.05 15.60 7.50
C GLU A 342 8.18 14.75 8.78
N ILE A 343 7.11 14.08 9.20
CA ILE A 343 7.12 13.14 10.34
C ILE A 343 8.11 12.00 10.08
N TYR A 344 8.05 11.39 8.90
CA TYR A 344 8.92 10.27 8.52
C TYR A 344 10.40 10.67 8.52
N ASP A 345 10.74 11.80 7.91
CA ASP A 345 12.12 12.31 7.87
C ASP A 345 12.65 12.65 9.26
N LEU A 346 11.82 13.17 10.16
CA LEU A 346 12.21 13.44 11.54
C LEU A 346 12.45 12.16 12.32
N ASN A 347 11.57 11.16 12.18
CA ASN A 347 11.72 9.87 12.85
C ASN A 347 13.00 9.12 12.46
N GLU A 348 13.41 9.22 11.19
CA GLU A 348 14.67 8.62 10.71
C GLU A 348 15.92 9.38 11.23
N ALA A 349 15.77 10.65 11.62
CA ALA A 349 16.88 11.47 12.13
C ALA A 349 17.06 11.37 13.65
N ALA A 350 15.96 11.45 14.42
CA ALA A 350 15.98 11.45 15.87
C ALA A 350 14.59 11.18 16.47
N THR A 351 14.54 10.92 17.78
CA THR A 351 13.28 10.93 18.52
C THR A 351 12.66 12.34 18.54
N PRO A 352 11.41 12.51 18.09
CA PRO A 352 10.72 13.80 18.18
C PRO A 352 10.49 14.22 19.63
N SER A 353 10.71 15.50 19.94
CA SER A 353 10.32 16.06 21.24
C SER A 353 8.79 16.13 21.39
N PRO A 354 8.22 16.10 22.61
CA PRO A 354 6.77 16.24 22.80
C PRO A 354 6.17 17.50 22.16
N VAL A 355 6.92 18.61 22.17
CA VAL A 355 6.53 19.87 21.50
C VAL A 355 6.46 19.68 19.98
N THR A 356 7.47 19.03 19.40
CA THR A 356 7.50 18.68 17.97
C THR A 356 6.32 17.78 17.61
N THR A 357 6.03 16.78 18.44
CA THR A 357 4.90 15.85 18.24
C THR A 357 3.56 16.59 18.23
N SER A 358 3.34 17.50 19.19
CA SER A 358 2.12 18.32 19.24
C SER A 358 1.98 19.24 18.02
N LEU A 359 3.08 19.86 17.57
CA LEU A 359 3.09 20.69 16.36
C LEU A 359 2.73 19.89 15.10
N LEU A 360 3.30 18.69 14.94
CA LEU A 360 3.03 17.81 13.80
C LEU A 360 1.59 17.29 13.83
N SER A 361 1.06 16.96 15.01
CA SER A 361 -0.36 16.63 15.19
C SER A 361 -1.26 17.76 14.71
N ALA A 362 -1.00 19.00 15.12
CA ALA A 362 -1.77 20.17 14.68
C ALA A 362 -1.68 20.42 13.16
N LYS A 363 -0.54 20.07 12.53
CA LYS A 363 -0.40 20.11 11.06
C LYS A 363 -1.27 19.05 10.37
N ILE A 364 -1.36 17.83 10.92
CA ILE A 364 -2.28 16.80 10.43
C ILE A 364 -3.72 17.32 10.52
N ASP A 365 -4.14 17.81 11.69
CA ASP A 365 -5.50 18.31 11.92
C ASP A 365 -5.86 19.45 10.94
N LYS A 366 -4.91 20.36 10.70
CA LYS A 366 -5.08 21.44 9.73
C LYS A 366 -5.24 20.91 8.29
N ALA A 367 -4.44 19.92 7.89
CA ALA A 367 -4.56 19.31 6.57
C ALA A 367 -5.92 18.62 6.41
N VAL A 368 -6.38 17.89 7.43
CA VAL A 368 -7.69 17.22 7.44
C VAL A 368 -8.84 18.24 7.39
N ALA A 369 -8.75 19.32 8.16
CA ALA A 369 -9.76 20.38 8.17
C ALA A 369 -9.90 21.09 6.81
N SER A 370 -8.83 21.16 6.02
CA SER A 370 -8.84 21.76 4.69
C SER A 370 -9.54 20.92 3.62
N MET A 371 -9.77 19.63 3.89
CA MET A 371 -10.45 18.74 2.93
C MET A 371 -11.94 19.10 2.79
N PRO A 372 -12.48 19.11 1.56
CA PRO A 372 -13.89 19.34 1.33
C PRO A 372 -14.73 18.20 1.92
N THR A 373 -15.93 18.51 2.37
CA THR A 373 -16.81 17.57 3.10
C THR A 373 -17.10 16.30 2.31
N TRP A 374 -17.25 16.41 0.98
CA TRP A 374 -17.49 15.28 0.09
C TRP A 374 -16.30 14.30 -0.01
N LEU A 375 -15.10 14.70 0.42
CA LEU A 375 -13.88 13.88 0.36
C LEU A 375 -13.46 13.35 1.75
N ARG A 376 -14.13 13.77 2.82
CA ARG A 376 -13.88 13.25 4.18
C ARG A 376 -14.43 11.83 4.33
N HIS A 377 -13.92 11.12 5.34
CA HIS A 377 -14.41 9.79 5.70
C HIS A 377 -15.94 9.83 5.87
N LYS A 378 -16.62 8.88 5.23
CA LYS A 378 -18.05 8.67 5.30
C LYS A 378 -18.30 7.16 5.33
N PRO A 379 -19.06 6.63 6.30
CA PRO A 379 -19.35 5.20 6.38
C PRO A 379 -19.98 4.66 5.08
N LEU A 380 -19.73 3.39 4.76
CA LEU A 380 -20.23 2.75 3.54
C LEU A 380 -21.77 2.72 3.52
N GLU A 381 -22.39 2.49 4.67
CA GLU A 381 -23.84 2.44 4.86
C GLU A 381 -24.51 3.77 4.53
N SER A 382 -23.77 4.87 4.64
CA SER A 382 -24.22 6.22 4.27
C SER A 382 -23.88 6.59 2.82
N SER A 383 -23.11 5.76 2.11
CA SER A 383 -22.52 6.04 0.79
C SER A 383 -23.22 5.31 -0.36
N ILE A 384 -24.46 4.86 -0.16
CA ILE A 384 -25.23 4.00 -1.10
C ILE A 384 -25.30 4.59 -2.52
N ALA A 385 -25.45 5.91 -2.65
CA ALA A 385 -25.55 6.59 -3.95
C ALA A 385 -24.22 7.19 -4.43
N ASP A 386 -23.13 7.04 -3.66
CA ASP A 386 -21.85 7.64 -4.01
C ASP A 386 -21.11 6.78 -5.04
N ASN A 387 -20.35 7.44 -5.93
CA ASN A 387 -19.53 6.73 -6.90
C ASN A 387 -18.46 5.86 -6.19
N PRO A 388 -18.28 4.57 -6.54
CA PRO A 388 -17.30 3.68 -5.91
C PRO A 388 -15.87 4.23 -5.87
N LEU A 389 -15.43 4.99 -6.88
CA LEU A 389 -14.12 5.64 -6.89
C LEU A 389 -14.02 6.75 -5.84
N THR A 390 -15.11 7.49 -5.59
CA THR A 390 -15.14 8.50 -4.54
C THR A 390 -15.06 7.85 -3.17
N ILE A 391 -15.77 6.74 -2.96
CA ILE A 391 -15.69 5.94 -1.74
C ILE A 391 -14.26 5.45 -1.50
N LEU A 392 -13.64 4.84 -2.52
CA LEU A 392 -12.25 4.37 -2.43
C LEU A 392 -11.27 5.52 -2.12
N ASN A 393 -11.46 6.70 -2.74
CA ASN A 393 -10.63 7.87 -2.46
C ASN A 393 -10.75 8.35 -1.00
N ARG A 394 -11.95 8.32 -0.41
CA ARG A 394 -12.16 8.65 1.02
C ARG A 394 -11.44 7.66 1.92
N ILE A 395 -11.56 6.35 1.62
CA ILE A 395 -10.88 5.30 2.39
C ILE A 395 -9.35 5.46 2.30
N ASN A 396 -8.80 5.68 1.09
CA ASN A 396 -7.38 5.91 0.88
C ASN A 396 -6.85 7.11 1.69
N LEU A 397 -7.62 8.19 1.75
CA LEU A 397 -7.27 9.38 2.53
C LEU A 397 -7.34 9.11 4.03
N ASP A 398 -8.34 8.38 4.50
CA ASP A 398 -8.46 8.02 5.91
C ASP A 398 -7.32 7.09 6.34
N ILE A 399 -7.00 6.05 5.56
CA ILE A 399 -5.83 5.19 5.80
C ILE A 399 -4.54 6.02 5.86
N LEU A 400 -4.38 7.01 4.97
CA LEU A 400 -3.22 7.90 4.99
C LEU A 400 -3.17 8.79 6.25
N ILE A 401 -4.31 9.24 6.77
CA ILE A 401 -4.40 9.99 8.03
C ILE A 401 -4.01 9.08 9.21
N GLN A 402 -4.51 7.84 9.23
CA GLN A 402 -4.12 6.86 10.23
C GLN A 402 -2.62 6.54 10.11
N LYS A 403 -2.06 6.48 8.89
CA LYS A 403 -0.63 6.31 8.62
C LYS A 403 0.20 7.43 9.24
N ALA A 404 -0.18 8.68 8.98
CA ALA A 404 0.50 9.85 9.55
C ALA A 404 0.43 9.83 11.09
N THR A 405 -0.71 9.43 11.66
CA THR A 405 -0.93 9.33 13.11
C THR A 405 -0.02 8.29 13.74
N TYR A 406 0.03 7.06 13.20
CA TYR A 406 0.91 6.06 13.80
C TYR A 406 2.39 6.42 13.58
N LEU A 407 2.77 6.98 12.42
CA LEU A 407 4.17 7.40 12.19
C LEU A 407 4.59 8.40 13.26
N LEU A 408 3.72 9.35 13.60
CA LEU A 408 3.96 10.35 14.64
C LEU A 408 4.20 9.73 16.03
N HIS A 409 3.42 8.69 16.38
CA HIS A 409 3.45 8.07 17.70
C HIS A 409 4.28 6.78 17.77
N ARG A 410 4.90 6.35 16.66
CA ARG A 410 5.60 5.06 16.54
C ARG A 410 6.71 4.89 17.58
N TRP A 411 7.50 5.93 17.83
CA TRP A 411 8.64 5.83 18.74
C TRP A 411 8.18 5.53 20.17
N SER A 412 7.19 6.28 20.66
CA SER A 412 6.58 6.04 21.97
C SER A 412 5.92 4.66 22.02
N PHE A 413 5.26 4.25 20.93
CA PHE A 413 4.60 2.96 20.85
C PHE A 413 5.55 1.77 20.95
N MET A 414 6.69 1.80 20.26
CA MET A 414 7.62 0.68 20.23
C MET A 414 8.55 0.63 21.46
N LYS A 415 8.99 1.77 22.00
CA LYS A 415 10.14 1.82 22.93
C LYS A 415 9.80 2.18 24.37
N VAL A 416 8.67 2.83 24.65
CA VAL A 416 8.33 3.27 26.01
C VAL A 416 7.44 2.20 26.66
N PRO A 417 7.85 1.56 27.77
CA PRO A 417 6.98 0.68 28.56
C PRO A 417 5.71 1.45 28.97
N PRO A 418 4.53 0.82 29.07
CA PRO A 418 3.28 1.52 29.41
C PRO A 418 3.32 2.08 30.86
N THR A 419 4.34 1.69 31.62
CA THR A 419 4.52 1.97 33.03
C THR A 419 5.40 3.22 33.22
N ARG A 420 4.77 4.41 33.18
CA ARG A 420 4.98 5.56 34.10
C ARG A 420 4.72 6.97 33.54
N GLU A 421 4.37 7.16 32.26
CA GLU A 421 4.07 8.50 31.70
C GLU A 421 2.70 8.53 31.01
N GLU A 422 1.82 9.47 31.38
CA GLU A 422 0.48 9.66 30.79
C GLU A 422 0.53 9.85 29.25
N GLU A 423 1.59 10.48 28.74
CA GLU A 423 1.80 10.71 27.30
C GLU A 423 2.13 9.42 26.52
N GLY A 424 2.83 8.47 27.15
CA GLY A 424 3.12 7.16 26.58
C GLY A 424 1.85 6.33 26.39
N THR A 425 0.96 6.36 27.39
CA THR A 425 -0.34 5.69 27.35
C THR A 425 -1.23 6.25 26.23
N LYS A 426 -1.29 7.57 26.09
CA LYS A 426 -2.07 8.23 25.01
C LYS A 426 -1.54 7.88 23.62
N SER A 427 -0.21 7.91 23.44
CA SER A 427 0.42 7.54 22.15
C SER A 427 0.13 6.09 21.78
N ASN A 428 0.15 5.18 22.76
CA ASN A 428 -0.22 3.78 22.54
C ASN A 428 -1.67 3.62 22.09
N GLU A 429 -2.60 4.31 22.76
CA GLU A 429 -4.02 4.26 22.42
C GLU A 429 -4.27 4.74 20.98
N LEU A 430 -3.63 5.84 20.58
CA LEU A 430 -3.73 6.40 19.23
C LEU A 430 -3.20 5.42 18.16
N CYS A 431 -2.03 4.80 18.39
CA CYS A 431 -1.47 3.80 17.48
C CYS A 431 -2.39 2.58 17.32
N ILE A 432 -2.91 2.03 18.42
CA ILE A 432 -3.82 0.88 18.37
C ILE A 432 -5.13 1.27 17.67
N LYS A 433 -5.67 2.48 17.95
CA LYS A 433 -6.89 2.96 17.29
C LYS A 433 -6.70 3.14 15.78
N ALA A 434 -5.55 3.70 15.37
CA ALA A 434 -5.18 3.84 13.97
C ALA A 434 -5.08 2.47 13.28
N ALA A 435 -4.40 1.51 13.90
CA ALA A 435 -4.26 0.15 13.36
C ALA A 435 -5.61 -0.59 13.26
N LEU A 436 -6.47 -0.51 14.28
CA LEU A 436 -7.83 -1.06 14.23
C LEU A 436 -8.66 -0.43 13.10
N THR A 437 -8.56 0.88 12.92
CA THR A 437 -9.27 1.60 11.84
C THR A 437 -8.79 1.13 10.46
N ILE A 438 -7.48 0.94 10.29
CA ILE A 438 -6.89 0.42 9.04
C ILE A 438 -7.37 -1.01 8.76
N LEU A 439 -7.45 -1.89 9.76
CA LEU A 439 -7.93 -3.27 9.56
C LEU A 439 -9.45 -3.35 9.35
N ASP A 440 -10.25 -2.42 9.92
CA ASP A 440 -11.67 -2.33 9.57
C ASP A 440 -11.84 -1.94 8.09
N HIS A 441 -11.01 -1.03 7.58
CA HIS A 441 -10.96 -0.75 6.14
C HIS A 441 -10.53 -1.97 5.33
N GLN A 442 -9.54 -2.75 5.77
CA GLN A 442 -9.15 -4.01 5.12
C GLN A 442 -10.34 -4.97 4.98
N ARG A 443 -11.07 -5.19 6.08
CA ARG A 443 -12.26 -6.05 6.10
C ARG A 443 -13.33 -5.58 5.12
N ARG A 444 -13.74 -4.31 5.23
CA ARG A 444 -14.78 -3.71 4.37
C ARG A 444 -14.38 -3.74 2.90
N ILE A 445 -13.13 -3.39 2.60
CA ILE A 445 -12.60 -3.47 1.25
C ILE A 445 -12.68 -4.91 0.73
N ASN A 446 -12.27 -5.90 1.53
CA ASN A 446 -12.29 -7.30 1.10
C ASN A 446 -13.72 -7.77 0.77
N GLU A 447 -14.71 -7.34 1.55
CA GLU A 447 -16.13 -7.60 1.27
C GLU A 447 -16.56 -6.93 -0.06
N GLU A 448 -16.23 -5.66 -0.27
CA GLU A 448 -16.68 -4.88 -1.43
C GLU A 448 -15.98 -5.23 -2.75
N ILE A 449 -14.80 -5.87 -2.72
CA ILE A 449 -14.09 -6.32 -3.93
C ILE A 449 -14.49 -7.74 -4.36
N LYS A 450 -15.29 -8.46 -3.56
CA LYS A 450 -15.84 -9.77 -3.91
C LYS A 450 -17.03 -9.63 -4.89
N PRO A 451 -17.39 -10.68 -5.64
CA PRO A 451 -18.54 -10.64 -6.56
C PRO A 451 -19.81 -10.14 -5.88
N GLY A 452 -20.45 -9.11 -6.46
CA GLY A 452 -21.64 -8.47 -5.88
C GLY A 452 -21.36 -7.23 -5.03
N GLY A 453 -20.10 -6.97 -4.66
CA GLY A 453 -19.70 -5.76 -3.93
C GLY A 453 -19.59 -4.51 -4.81
N LEU A 454 -19.67 -3.34 -4.19
CA LEU A 454 -19.64 -2.02 -4.84
C LEU A 454 -18.32 -1.74 -5.56
N MET A 455 -17.23 -2.34 -5.08
CA MET A 455 -15.87 -2.11 -5.60
C MET A 455 -15.39 -3.22 -6.52
N PHE A 456 -16.22 -4.23 -6.80
CA PHE A 456 -15.83 -5.37 -7.65
C PHE A 456 -15.29 -4.92 -9.01
N ALA A 457 -15.93 -3.97 -9.69
CA ALA A 457 -15.51 -3.48 -11.00
C ALA A 457 -14.15 -2.74 -10.97
N ILE A 458 -13.76 -2.19 -9.81
CA ILE A 458 -12.54 -1.40 -9.62
C ILE A 458 -11.50 -2.12 -8.75
N ARG A 459 -11.70 -3.41 -8.42
CA ARG A 459 -10.87 -4.20 -7.50
C ARG A 459 -9.37 -4.18 -7.82
N TRP A 460 -9.00 -4.11 -9.09
CA TRP A 460 -7.60 -3.99 -9.52
C TRP A 460 -6.89 -2.76 -8.93
N ARG A 461 -7.63 -1.69 -8.59
CA ARG A 461 -7.10 -0.47 -7.94
C ARG A 461 -6.78 -0.68 -6.45
N VAL A 462 -7.29 -1.76 -5.88
CA VAL A 462 -7.38 -1.96 -4.44
C VAL A 462 -6.45 -3.08 -3.98
N ILE A 463 -6.35 -4.16 -4.77
CA ILE A 463 -5.70 -5.43 -4.40
C ILE A 463 -4.21 -5.29 -4.03
N HIS A 464 -3.51 -4.24 -4.48
CA HIS A 464 -2.06 -4.08 -4.24
C HIS A 464 -1.67 -2.78 -3.56
N ALA A 465 -2.41 -1.69 -3.76
CA ALA A 465 -2.00 -0.36 -3.32
C ALA A 465 -1.97 -0.18 -1.80
N LEU A 466 -2.71 -1.01 -1.05
CA LEU A 466 -2.92 -0.87 0.39
C LEU A 466 -2.36 -2.02 1.23
N ASN A 467 -1.89 -3.11 0.61
CA ASN A 467 -1.43 -4.30 1.35
C ASN A 467 -0.35 -3.98 2.36
N HIS A 468 0.60 -3.11 2.01
CA HIS A 468 1.63 -2.68 2.97
C HIS A 468 1.04 -1.98 4.20
N GLU A 469 0.02 -1.12 4.03
CA GLU A 469 -0.61 -0.43 5.17
C GLU A 469 -1.37 -1.42 6.05
N PHE A 470 -2.06 -2.39 5.44
CA PHE A 470 -2.73 -3.47 6.17
C PHE A 470 -1.73 -4.37 6.91
N LEU A 471 -0.61 -4.72 6.27
CA LEU A 471 0.45 -5.53 6.86
C LEU A 471 1.04 -4.82 8.07
N GLN A 472 1.37 -3.54 7.93
CA GLN A 472 1.92 -2.75 9.02
C GLN A 472 0.95 -2.62 10.19
N ALA A 473 -0.34 -2.36 9.93
CA ALA A 473 -1.37 -2.34 10.97
C ALA A 473 -1.54 -3.70 11.65
N THR A 474 -1.48 -4.80 10.89
CA THR A 474 -1.49 -6.17 11.42
C THR A 474 -0.33 -6.38 12.40
N MET A 475 0.89 -6.05 11.99
CA MET A 475 2.09 -6.19 12.83
C MET A 475 1.99 -5.34 14.10
N MET A 476 1.46 -4.12 13.99
CA MET A 476 1.25 -3.25 15.15
C MET A 476 0.27 -3.86 16.16
N LEU A 477 -0.82 -4.45 15.71
CA LEU A 477 -1.79 -5.10 16.59
C LEU A 477 -1.24 -6.38 17.23
N CYS A 478 -0.49 -7.19 16.47
CA CYS A 478 0.24 -8.34 17.02
C CYS A 478 1.19 -7.93 18.15
N PHE A 479 1.94 -6.84 17.95
CA PHE A 479 2.83 -6.28 18.98
C PHE A 479 2.06 -5.69 20.18
N ALA A 480 0.93 -5.01 19.93
CA ALA A 480 0.09 -4.51 21.03
C ALA A 480 -0.45 -5.65 21.90
N LEU A 481 -0.92 -6.74 21.27
CA LEU A 481 -1.45 -7.91 21.96
C LEU A 481 -0.36 -8.62 22.78
N SER A 482 0.84 -8.80 22.22
CA SER A 482 1.95 -9.44 22.94
C SER A 482 2.37 -8.65 24.19
N ARG A 483 2.29 -7.31 24.16
CA ARG A 483 2.54 -6.48 25.35
C ARG A 483 1.45 -6.60 26.41
N LEU A 484 0.19 -6.69 26.00
CA LEU A 484 -0.93 -6.89 26.92
C LEU A 484 -0.83 -8.23 27.67
N ASN A 485 -0.24 -9.27 27.05
CA ASN A 485 0.04 -10.55 27.72
C ASN A 485 1.04 -10.46 28.87
N HIS A 486 1.88 -9.43 28.90
CA HIS A 486 2.92 -9.27 29.91
C HIS A 486 2.59 -8.19 30.97
N GLY A 487 1.48 -7.47 30.81
CA GLY A 487 1.02 -6.48 31.77
C GLY A 487 0.04 -7.09 32.77
N ASP A 488 0.28 -6.91 34.07
CA ASP A 488 -0.57 -7.40 35.18
C ASP A 488 -1.88 -6.61 35.34
N ASP A 489 -2.30 -5.87 34.31
CA ASP A 489 -3.34 -4.85 34.40
C ASP A 489 -4.72 -5.41 34.00
N SER A 490 -5.37 -6.06 34.95
CA SER A 490 -6.70 -6.69 34.83
C SER A 490 -7.86 -5.68 34.83
N THR A 491 -7.69 -4.51 34.22
CA THR A 491 -8.76 -3.51 34.12
C THR A 491 -9.78 -3.88 33.04
N THR A 492 -11.07 -3.61 33.28
CA THR A 492 -12.16 -3.84 32.31
C THR A 492 -11.89 -3.15 30.96
N TYR A 493 -11.26 -1.98 30.98
CA TYR A 493 -10.86 -1.25 29.77
C TYR A 493 -9.79 -2.01 28.96
N ALA A 494 -8.76 -2.55 29.62
CA ALA A 494 -7.74 -3.38 28.97
C ALA A 494 -8.34 -4.67 28.38
N MET A 495 -9.34 -5.26 29.05
CA MET A 495 -10.05 -6.45 28.55
C MET A 495 -10.85 -6.17 27.27
N HIS A 496 -11.64 -5.09 27.22
CA HIS A 496 -12.35 -4.69 26.01
C HIS A 496 -11.39 -4.39 24.86
N ARG A 497 -10.32 -3.65 25.15
CA ARG A 497 -9.29 -3.31 24.15
C ARG A 497 -8.61 -4.55 23.57
N ARG A 498 -8.32 -5.54 24.42
CA ARG A 498 -7.76 -6.84 24.01
C ARG A 498 -8.72 -7.59 23.09
N LYS A 499 -10.01 -7.63 23.43
CA LYS A 499 -11.04 -8.27 22.60
C LYS A 499 -11.10 -7.65 21.20
N ASP A 500 -11.13 -6.33 21.11
CA ASP A 500 -11.17 -5.63 19.82
C ASP A 500 -9.97 -5.98 18.94
N ILE A 501 -8.78 -6.10 19.54
CA ILE A 501 -7.54 -6.49 18.84
C ILE A 501 -7.65 -7.93 18.32
N ILE A 502 -8.08 -8.87 19.16
CA ILE A 502 -8.24 -10.28 18.77
C ILE A 502 -9.25 -10.41 17.64
N ASP A 503 -10.43 -9.80 17.78
CA ASP A 503 -11.50 -9.86 16.77
C ASP A 503 -11.00 -9.31 15.42
N ALA A 504 -10.27 -8.19 15.42
CA ALA A 504 -9.67 -7.62 14.21
C ALA A 504 -8.58 -8.52 13.60
N LEU A 505 -7.71 -9.11 14.41
CA LEU A 505 -6.64 -10.01 13.96
C LEU A 505 -7.19 -11.32 13.36
N VAL A 506 -8.24 -11.88 13.95
CA VAL A 506 -8.90 -13.09 13.41
C VAL A 506 -9.46 -12.84 12.01
N VAL A 507 -10.16 -11.72 11.82
CA VAL A 507 -10.66 -11.33 10.50
C VAL A 507 -9.52 -11.07 9.53
N SER A 508 -8.49 -10.33 9.95
CA SER A 508 -7.33 -10.02 9.11
C SER A 508 -6.57 -11.29 8.68
N LYS A 509 -6.41 -12.27 9.58
CA LYS A 509 -5.79 -13.57 9.27
C LYS A 509 -6.50 -14.28 8.13
N ALA A 510 -7.83 -14.38 8.18
CA ALA A 510 -8.60 -15.02 7.11
C ALA A 510 -8.37 -14.34 5.76
N ILE A 511 -8.29 -13.00 5.74
CA ILE A 511 -8.01 -12.22 4.52
C ILE A 511 -6.59 -12.49 4.00
N TRP A 512 -5.60 -12.55 4.88
CA TRP A 512 -4.22 -12.88 4.49
C TRP A 512 -4.10 -14.31 3.96
N GLU A 513 -4.82 -15.27 4.54
CA GLU A 513 -4.86 -16.66 4.09
C GLU A 513 -5.47 -16.78 2.67
N GLU A 514 -6.45 -15.95 2.31
CA GLU A 514 -7.05 -15.91 0.96
C GLU A 514 -6.03 -15.57 -0.16
N ILE A 515 -4.93 -14.88 0.17
CA ILE A 515 -3.90 -14.45 -0.81
C ILE A 515 -2.50 -15.02 -0.51
N ALA A 516 -2.37 -15.87 0.49
CA ALA A 516 -1.11 -16.45 0.93
C ALA A 516 -0.46 -17.34 -0.16
N ASP A 517 -1.23 -17.90 -1.08
CA ASP A 517 -0.70 -18.71 -2.19
C ASP A 517 0.19 -17.91 -3.16
N ARG A 518 0.00 -16.58 -3.22
CA ARG A 518 0.65 -15.67 -4.18
C ARG A 518 1.51 -14.58 -3.53
N SER A 519 1.57 -14.52 -2.20
CA SER A 519 2.27 -13.47 -1.45
C SER A 519 3.01 -14.02 -0.24
N VAL A 520 4.32 -13.80 -0.20
CA VAL A 520 5.17 -14.18 0.94
C VAL A 520 4.87 -13.29 2.15
N GLU A 521 4.59 -12.00 1.93
CA GLU A 521 4.20 -11.07 3.00
C GLU A 521 2.88 -11.51 3.66
N ALA A 522 1.91 -11.98 2.86
CA ALA A 522 0.64 -12.51 3.37
C ALA A 522 0.81 -13.81 4.16
N GLN A 523 1.64 -14.76 3.67
CA GLN A 523 1.98 -15.97 4.43
C GLN A 523 2.58 -15.62 5.79
N ARG A 524 3.51 -14.67 5.80
CA ARG A 524 4.18 -14.21 7.02
C ARG A 524 3.21 -13.50 7.98
N ALA A 525 2.29 -12.71 7.45
CA ALA A 525 1.23 -12.09 8.25
C ALA A 525 0.35 -13.16 8.92
N ALA A 526 -0.18 -14.11 8.16
CA ALA A 526 -1.04 -15.17 8.68
C ALA A 526 -0.32 -16.06 9.72
N LYS A 527 0.95 -16.41 9.48
CA LYS A 527 1.78 -17.16 10.44
C LYS A 527 1.97 -16.38 11.73
N THR A 528 2.35 -15.09 11.64
CA THR A 528 2.54 -14.21 12.79
C THR A 528 1.28 -14.11 13.65
N ILE A 529 0.12 -13.87 13.02
CA ILE A 529 -1.14 -13.76 13.75
C ILE A 529 -1.43 -15.07 14.50
N SER A 530 -1.22 -16.22 13.85
CA SER A 530 -1.44 -17.53 14.48
C SER A 530 -0.58 -17.71 15.73
N THR A 531 0.74 -17.50 15.63
CA THR A 531 1.66 -17.65 16.77
C THR A 531 1.26 -16.73 17.94
N VAL A 532 0.88 -15.48 17.66
CA VAL A 532 0.50 -14.52 18.72
C VAL A 532 -0.82 -14.92 19.39
N LEU A 533 -1.82 -15.39 18.62
CA LEU A 533 -3.11 -15.85 19.17
C LEU A 533 -2.99 -17.15 19.96
N ASP A 534 -2.12 -18.07 19.53
CA ASP A 534 -1.85 -19.32 20.25
C ASP A 534 -1.17 -19.03 21.59
N SER A 535 -0.14 -18.17 21.57
CA SER A 535 0.52 -17.67 22.79
C SER A 535 -0.46 -16.99 23.76
N ASP A 536 -1.45 -16.28 23.21
CA ASP A 536 -2.50 -15.60 24.00
C ASP A 536 -3.37 -16.61 24.76
N THR A 537 -3.75 -17.68 24.07
CA THR A 537 -4.61 -18.74 24.60
C THR A 537 -3.89 -19.54 25.68
N GLU A 538 -2.60 -19.87 25.46
CA GLU A 538 -1.76 -20.57 26.44
C GLU A 538 -1.59 -19.75 27.73
N ASN A 539 -1.34 -18.45 27.63
CA ASN A 539 -1.19 -17.57 28.81
C ASN A 539 -2.48 -17.48 29.64
N LEU A 540 -3.65 -17.43 28.99
CA LEU A 540 -4.95 -17.46 29.68
C LEU A 540 -5.18 -18.81 30.39
N SER A 541 -4.76 -19.93 29.79
CA SER A 541 -4.86 -21.25 30.41
C SER A 541 -3.96 -21.41 31.65
N PHE A 542 -2.76 -20.83 31.61
CA PHE A 542 -1.82 -20.77 32.75
C PHE A 542 -2.31 -19.83 33.86
N SER A 543 -2.94 -18.71 33.51
CA SER A 543 -3.55 -17.79 34.49
C SER A 543 -4.77 -18.43 35.19
N ALA A 544 -5.60 -19.17 34.45
CA ALA A 544 -6.74 -19.89 35.02
C ALA A 544 -6.29 -21.00 36.00
N THR A 545 -5.26 -21.78 35.65
CA THR A 545 -4.73 -22.86 36.51
C THR A 545 -3.94 -22.35 37.72
N SER A 546 -3.27 -21.20 37.62
CA SER A 546 -2.63 -20.53 38.76
C SER A 546 -3.64 -19.86 39.70
N SER A 547 -4.74 -19.29 39.17
CA SER A 547 -5.84 -18.75 39.98
C SER A 547 -6.64 -19.83 40.73
N SER A 548 -6.76 -21.04 40.17
CA SER A 548 -7.40 -22.17 40.85
C SER A 548 -6.54 -22.79 41.96
N ASN A 549 -5.21 -22.64 41.90
CA ASN A 549 -4.30 -23.17 42.92
C ASN A 549 -4.19 -22.28 44.17
N GLY A 550 -4.68 -21.03 44.12
CA GLY A 550 -4.72 -20.12 45.28
C GLY A 550 -6.01 -20.19 46.11
N LEU A 551 -7.02 -20.95 45.66
CA LEU A 551 -8.36 -20.98 46.29
C LEU A 551 -8.63 -22.24 47.14
N PHE A 552 -7.67 -23.16 47.25
CA PHE A 552 -7.83 -24.40 48.04
C PHE A 552 -6.98 -24.50 49.32
N GLU A 553 -6.26 -23.46 49.70
CA GLU A 553 -5.65 -23.37 51.06
C GLU A 553 -6.50 -22.45 51.95
N HIS A 554 -7.66 -22.96 52.38
CA HIS A 554 -8.32 -22.70 53.67
C HIS A 554 -9.83 -22.94 53.56
N VAL A 555 -10.27 -24.18 53.85
CA VAL A 555 -11.65 -24.46 54.23
C VAL A 555 -11.63 -25.31 55.50
N PRO A 556 -12.23 -24.87 56.62
CA PRO A 556 -12.52 -25.74 57.76
C PRO A 556 -13.76 -26.59 57.48
N GLU A 557 -13.71 -27.86 57.89
CA GLU A 557 -14.81 -28.82 57.89
C GLU A 557 -16.04 -28.31 58.67
N VAL A 558 -17.23 -28.36 58.07
CA VAL A 558 -18.49 -28.63 58.80
C VAL A 558 -19.44 -29.44 57.92
N ALA A 559 -20.02 -30.48 58.53
CA ALA A 559 -20.90 -31.48 57.96
C ALA A 559 -22.36 -31.02 57.76
N GLY A 560 -23.06 -31.71 56.84
CA GLY A 560 -24.47 -32.07 56.98
C GLY A 560 -25.48 -31.35 56.07
N GLN A 561 -26.02 -32.09 55.09
CA GLN A 561 -27.44 -32.52 54.98
C GLN A 561 -27.98 -32.54 53.54
N GLU A 562 -28.61 -33.67 53.24
CA GLU A 562 -29.30 -34.05 52.00
C GLU A 562 -30.50 -33.15 51.69
N PHE A 563 -30.75 -32.86 50.41
CA PHE A 563 -32.13 -32.76 49.88
C PHE A 563 -32.19 -33.11 48.38
N ILE A 564 -33.23 -33.86 48.03
CA ILE A 564 -33.54 -34.52 46.76
C ILE A 564 -34.49 -33.66 45.90
N GLY A 565 -34.35 -33.79 44.56
CA GLY A 565 -35.41 -33.58 43.55
C GLY A 565 -35.25 -32.29 42.74
N GLY A 566 -35.44 -32.22 41.43
CA GLY A 566 -35.99 -33.10 40.39
C GLY A 566 -36.34 -32.24 39.16
N PHE A 567 -36.72 -32.88 38.05
CA PHE A 567 -37.17 -32.32 36.75
C PHE A 567 -36.06 -31.84 35.79
N ASP A 568 -35.77 -32.48 34.66
CA ASP A 568 -36.56 -33.08 33.54
C ASP A 568 -36.92 -32.07 32.43
N ILE A 569 -36.65 -32.53 31.21
CA ILE A 569 -36.43 -31.83 29.95
C ILE A 569 -37.78 -31.54 29.27
N GLY A 570 -37.97 -30.30 28.80
CA GLY A 570 -39.14 -29.92 28.02
C GLY A 570 -38.78 -28.93 26.91
N ASN A 571 -38.90 -29.40 25.67
CA ASN A 571 -39.14 -28.59 24.47
C ASN A 571 -40.29 -27.60 24.72
N ASP A 572 -40.15 -26.36 24.22
CA ASP A 572 -41.15 -25.75 23.33
C ASP A 572 -40.69 -24.35 22.87
N MET A 573 -40.38 -24.24 21.59
CA MET A 573 -40.42 -22.98 20.84
C MET A 573 -41.84 -22.85 20.28
N ALA A 574 -42.60 -21.88 20.77
CA ALA A 574 -43.85 -21.44 20.14
C ALA A 574 -43.60 -20.15 19.34
N LEU A 575 -43.87 -20.22 18.04
CA LEU A 575 -43.97 -19.09 17.11
C LEU A 575 -45.34 -18.43 17.26
N ASP A 576 -45.38 -17.10 17.31
CA ASP A 576 -46.59 -16.28 17.35
C ASP A 576 -47.19 -16.12 15.92
N PRO A 577 -48.46 -16.50 15.70
CA PRO A 577 -49.16 -16.34 14.43
C PRO A 577 -50.17 -15.18 14.49
N SER A 578 -49.89 -14.08 13.80
CA SER A 578 -50.93 -13.07 13.53
C SER A 578 -50.74 -12.34 12.19
N PHE A 579 -51.63 -12.69 11.24
CA PHE A 579 -52.14 -11.91 10.09
C PHE A 579 -51.42 -12.00 8.72
N PRO A 580 -52.16 -12.01 7.59
CA PRO A 580 -52.69 -13.25 6.99
C PRO A 580 -52.37 -13.45 5.50
N GLN A 581 -52.38 -14.71 5.07
CA GLN A 581 -52.40 -15.14 3.67
C GLN A 581 -53.74 -14.83 3.00
N MET A 582 -53.68 -14.28 1.78
CA MET A 582 -54.75 -14.44 0.80
C MET A 582 -54.22 -14.28 -0.64
N TYR A 583 -54.43 -15.35 -1.42
CA TYR A 583 -54.48 -15.50 -2.88
C TYR A 583 -53.23 -15.85 -3.71
N ASP A 584 -53.16 -17.17 -3.97
CA ASP A 584 -53.24 -17.88 -5.27
C ASP A 584 -52.26 -17.64 -6.43
N ASP A 585 -51.77 -18.79 -6.89
CA ASP A 585 -50.65 -19.09 -7.78
C ASP A 585 -51.01 -19.03 -9.28
N ALA A 586 -51.84 -18.08 -9.70
CA ALA A 586 -52.40 -18.04 -11.07
C ALA A 586 -52.14 -16.74 -11.86
N THR A 587 -51.38 -15.78 -11.35
CA THR A 587 -51.21 -14.44 -11.98
C THR A 587 -49.81 -14.11 -12.47
N PHE A 588 -48.85 -15.05 -12.42
CA PHE A 588 -47.50 -14.80 -12.98
C PHE A 588 -47.33 -15.21 -14.45
N GLY A 589 -48.28 -15.97 -15.01
CA GLY A 589 -48.25 -16.42 -16.40
C GLY A 589 -48.75 -15.38 -17.42
N SER A 590 -49.68 -14.50 -17.04
CA SER A 590 -50.30 -13.55 -17.99
C SER A 590 -49.62 -12.18 -18.07
N MET A 591 -48.65 -11.88 -17.19
CA MET A 591 -47.92 -10.60 -17.21
C MET A 591 -46.72 -10.62 -18.16
N LEU A 592 -46.29 -11.81 -18.61
CA LEU A 592 -45.18 -11.97 -19.55
C LEU A 592 -45.63 -11.86 -21.02
N ASP A 593 -46.88 -12.20 -21.32
CA ASP A 593 -47.42 -12.14 -22.68
C ASP A 593 -47.85 -10.72 -23.08
N ASP A 594 -48.33 -9.90 -22.13
CA ASP A 594 -48.67 -8.49 -22.38
C ASP A 594 -47.43 -7.60 -22.57
N PHE A 595 -46.26 -8.00 -22.05
CA PHE A 595 -45.00 -7.27 -22.28
C PHE A 595 -44.36 -7.59 -23.65
N ILE A 596 -44.74 -8.71 -24.28
CA ILE A 596 -44.24 -9.12 -25.60
C ILE A 596 -45.12 -8.56 -26.73
N ALA A 597 -46.38 -8.20 -26.46
CA ALA A 597 -47.28 -7.61 -27.45
C ALA A 597 -47.12 -6.09 -27.65
N GLU A 598 -46.45 -5.37 -26.75
CA GLU A 598 -46.18 -3.91 -26.89
C GLU A 598 -44.84 -3.55 -27.57
N GLN A 599 -44.11 -4.53 -28.11
CA GLN A 599 -42.94 -4.30 -28.98
C GLN A 599 -43.00 -5.05 -30.32
N SER A 600 -44.20 -5.30 -30.86
CA SER A 600 -44.42 -5.75 -32.24
C SER A 600 -45.11 -4.70 -33.10
#